data_AF-A0A9D4TKU7-F1
#
_entry.id   AF-A0A9D4TKU7-F1
#
_cell.length_a   1.000
_cell.length_b   1.000
_cell.length_c   1.000
_cell.angle_alpha   90.00
_cell.angle_beta   90.00
_cell.angle_gamma   90.00
#
_symmetry.space_group_name_H-M   'P 1'
#
loop_
_entity.id
_entity.type
_entity.pdbx_description
1 polymer ?
#
loop_
_entity_poly.entity_id
_entity_poly.type
_entity_poly.pdbx_seq_one_letter_code
_entity_poly.pdbx_strand_id
1 'polypeptide(L)'
;MRASRLLAALLLLAAAGQWSAAQPASDKLCFSELQVLGSHNSYHQAPPAELLAAFGGLASGPLLAWEYTQPPLSLQLDAGVRALELDVYWDPQGRLYGQSAGLRIAGMNGWLTEPQYQQPGFKVLHIPDFDYRTRCILLSECLDGIRQWSDAHPGHLPIQLHLEVKDGPQAAALLGDGLAEVLQGLLNSSAAEGPASFVQPLQSTPQLFFDLQAELKAAFGGSTADGGILLTPDDVRAAVGAAPAADLQQILLTPAGGAGSCPWPSLSSMRGRVLVKLIQYGGSTLAAALQQAYPNLAGSLAWVERNGEQPLEQAVFRAAAIGRLQDAATAFSFALPANATAMVGDLVGAVESATAEGYLVRARADVDTVEARAGFVVRRDAILASGAQVVASDYVLPAVAVEPLLASGTQQAASSNYSVQLPGGLPGRCLRPSGSSSGGSSGMSGSSGDVLEMYGASGGSQDAIFCGPLYVDASTEAEGASGAEGGTAGSQQAPPVVEAAADSPGSAGGTAAAPQPQPGQQSAGASSGGVRRSLPTAASLAAAAAATLAAAVMCVA
;
A
#
# COMPACT_ATOMS: atom_id res chain seq x y z
N MET A 1 -66.10 -7.92 11.65
CA MET A 1 -64.82 -8.67 11.60
C MET A 1 -64.18 -8.83 10.20
N ARG A 2 -64.86 -8.49 9.08
CA ARG A 2 -64.24 -8.54 7.73
C ARG A 2 -63.73 -7.18 7.19
N ALA A 3 -64.22 -6.06 7.71
CA ALA A 3 -63.78 -4.72 7.30
C ALA A 3 -62.42 -4.29 7.91
N SER A 4 -62.08 -4.76 9.13
CA SER A 4 -60.83 -4.39 9.81
C SER A 4 -59.58 -5.14 9.31
N ARG A 5 -59.73 -6.20 8.52
CA ARG A 5 -58.60 -6.96 7.96
C ARG A 5 -58.14 -6.43 6.59
N LEU A 6 -59.00 -5.70 5.88
CA LEU A 6 -58.66 -5.05 4.60
C LEU A 6 -57.87 -3.75 4.79
N LEU A 7 -58.11 -3.01 5.88
CA LEU A 7 -57.33 -1.80 6.19
C LEU A 7 -55.89 -2.14 6.63
N ALA A 8 -55.69 -3.24 7.36
CA ALA A 8 -54.36 -3.70 7.77
C ALA A 8 -53.52 -4.22 6.58
N ALA A 9 -54.15 -4.85 5.59
CA ALA A 9 -53.46 -5.31 4.37
C ALA A 9 -53.07 -4.13 3.44
N LEU A 10 -53.89 -3.08 3.36
CA LEU A 10 -53.57 -1.87 2.58
C LEU A 10 -52.50 -0.98 3.25
N LEU A 11 -52.42 -0.97 4.58
CA LEU A 11 -51.34 -0.27 5.31
C LEU A 11 -50.00 -1.03 5.27
N LEU A 12 -50.01 -2.37 5.17
CA LEU A 12 -48.80 -3.18 4.98
C LEU A 12 -48.25 -3.13 3.54
N LEU A 13 -49.10 -2.89 2.53
CA LEU A 13 -48.67 -2.65 1.15
C LEU A 13 -48.18 -1.21 0.90
N ALA A 14 -48.55 -0.25 1.75
CA ALA A 14 -47.98 1.10 1.72
C ALA A 14 -46.63 1.20 2.47
N ALA A 15 -46.33 0.26 3.38
CA ALA A 15 -45.05 0.18 4.09
C ALA A 15 -43.97 -0.63 3.34
N ALA A 16 -44.33 -1.35 2.27
CA ALA A 16 -43.39 -2.05 1.40
C ALA A 16 -42.89 -1.20 0.22
N GLY A 17 -43.30 0.08 0.14
CA GLY A 17 -42.99 1.00 -0.96
C GLY A 17 -41.86 1.99 -0.69
N GLN A 18 -41.12 1.85 0.41
CA GLN A 18 -39.91 2.63 0.68
C GLN A 18 -38.69 1.73 0.59
N TRP A 19 -38.55 1.04 -0.55
CA TRP A 19 -37.20 0.80 -1.04
C TRP A 19 -36.69 2.20 -1.37
N SER A 20 -35.76 2.71 -0.57
CA SER A 20 -34.95 3.86 -0.99
C SER A 20 -34.44 3.50 -2.38
N ALA A 21 -35.04 4.14 -3.40
CA ALA A 21 -34.52 4.05 -4.74
C ALA A 21 -33.08 4.52 -4.60
N ALA A 22 -32.15 3.62 -4.81
CA ALA A 22 -30.75 3.96 -4.75
C ALA A 22 -30.54 5.19 -5.61
N GLN A 23 -30.11 6.28 -4.98
CA GLN A 23 -29.91 7.51 -5.72
C GLN A 23 -28.81 7.23 -6.75
N PRO A 24 -29.05 7.51 -8.04
CA PRO A 24 -27.97 7.45 -9.01
C PRO A 24 -26.87 8.35 -8.46
N ALA A 25 -25.63 7.85 -8.33
CA ALA A 25 -24.56 8.77 -7.95
C ALA A 25 -24.62 9.93 -8.94
N SER A 26 -24.64 11.15 -8.39
CA SER A 26 -24.70 12.31 -9.26
C SER A 26 -23.56 12.19 -10.26
N ASP A 27 -23.80 12.48 -11.53
CA ASP A 27 -22.78 12.68 -12.58
C ASP A 27 -21.70 13.72 -12.22
N LYS A 28 -21.72 14.22 -10.97
CA LYS A 28 -20.94 15.28 -10.38
C LYS A 28 -19.90 14.80 -9.37
N LEU A 29 -19.83 13.52 -8.99
CA LEU A 29 -18.76 13.06 -8.08
C LEU A 29 -17.42 13.13 -8.82
N CYS A 30 -16.46 13.81 -8.23
CA CYS A 30 -15.13 13.94 -8.78
C CYS A 30 -14.35 12.64 -8.65
N PHE A 31 -13.52 12.27 -9.63
CA PHE A 31 -12.63 11.13 -9.47
C PHE A 31 -11.72 11.26 -8.23
N SER A 32 -11.27 12.47 -7.89
CA SER A 32 -10.44 12.73 -6.70
C SER A 32 -11.17 12.52 -5.37
N GLU A 33 -12.50 12.39 -5.39
CA GLU A 33 -13.33 12.08 -4.22
C GLU A 33 -13.60 10.58 -4.08
N LEU A 34 -13.01 9.73 -4.92
CA LEU A 34 -13.12 8.28 -4.80
C LEU A 34 -11.97 7.73 -3.93
N GLN A 35 -12.33 7.00 -2.88
CA GLN A 35 -11.44 6.12 -2.15
C GLN A 35 -11.66 4.67 -2.57
N VAL A 36 -10.58 3.94 -2.85
CA VAL A 36 -10.58 2.51 -3.20
C VAL A 36 -9.55 1.73 -2.38
N LEU A 37 -9.71 0.41 -2.32
CA LEU A 37 -8.67 -0.48 -1.84
C LEU A 37 -7.63 -0.75 -2.93
N GLY A 38 -6.38 -0.80 -2.50
CA GLY A 38 -5.27 -1.33 -3.27
C GLY A 38 -4.64 -2.54 -2.63
N SER A 39 -4.32 -3.55 -3.42
CA SER A 39 -3.42 -4.62 -3.01
C SER A 39 -1.98 -4.17 -3.26
N HIS A 40 -1.11 -4.22 -2.26
CA HIS A 40 0.32 -4.04 -2.45
C HIS A 40 0.93 -5.35 -2.98
N ASN A 41 1.92 -5.23 -3.87
CA ASN A 41 2.53 -6.33 -4.61
C ASN A 41 1.49 -7.35 -5.12
N SER A 42 0.52 -6.89 -5.91
CA SER A 42 -0.64 -7.68 -6.37
C SER A 42 -0.30 -9.01 -7.03
N TYR A 43 0.90 -9.11 -7.58
CA TYR A 43 1.42 -10.28 -8.28
C TYR A 43 2.05 -11.32 -7.34
N HIS A 44 2.27 -10.98 -6.08
CA HIS A 44 3.18 -11.71 -5.19
C HIS A 44 2.69 -13.12 -4.86
N GLN A 45 3.63 -14.06 -4.87
CA GLN A 45 3.48 -15.38 -4.30
C GLN A 45 4.63 -15.66 -3.34
N ALA A 46 4.33 -16.36 -2.25
CA ALA A 46 5.30 -16.66 -1.20
C ALA A 46 6.51 -17.41 -1.79
N PRO A 47 7.74 -17.09 -1.34
CA PRO A 47 8.93 -17.84 -1.71
C PRO A 47 8.75 -19.36 -1.52
N PRO A 48 9.47 -20.19 -2.29
CA PRO A 48 9.53 -21.64 -2.05
C PRO A 48 9.85 -21.96 -0.58
N ALA A 49 9.18 -22.97 -0.02
CA ALA A 49 9.38 -23.40 1.37
C ALA A 49 10.84 -23.77 1.64
N GLU A 50 11.54 -24.23 0.61
CA GLU A 50 12.96 -24.52 0.59
C GLU A 50 13.83 -23.30 0.88
N LEU A 51 13.52 -22.14 0.30
CA LEU A 51 14.22 -20.88 0.60
C LEU A 51 13.90 -20.45 2.03
N LEU A 52 12.63 -20.52 2.44
CA LEU A 52 12.23 -20.21 3.81
C LEU A 52 12.93 -21.12 4.83
N ALA A 53 13.11 -22.40 4.53
CA ALA A 53 13.80 -23.35 5.41
C ALA A 53 15.32 -23.11 5.44
N ALA A 54 15.95 -22.87 4.28
CA ALA A 54 17.38 -22.64 4.17
C ALA A 54 17.84 -21.36 4.88
N PHE A 55 16.99 -20.34 4.91
CA PHE A 55 17.33 -19.04 5.46
C PHE A 55 16.55 -18.69 6.73
N GLY A 56 15.49 -19.41 7.10
CA GLY A 56 14.56 -19.04 8.19
C GLY A 56 15.17 -18.95 9.59
N GLY A 57 16.28 -19.66 9.85
CA GLY A 57 17.03 -19.56 11.12
C GLY A 57 18.01 -18.37 11.20
N LEU A 58 18.39 -17.79 10.06
CA LEU A 58 19.33 -16.65 9.94
C LEU A 58 18.65 -15.36 9.43
N ALA A 59 17.47 -15.48 8.81
CA ALA A 59 16.70 -14.44 8.14
C ALA A 59 15.27 -14.33 8.71
N SER A 60 15.13 -14.51 10.03
CA SER A 60 13.85 -14.47 10.78
C SER A 60 13.12 -13.13 10.75
N GLY A 61 13.54 -12.19 9.89
CA GLY A 61 12.88 -10.93 9.59
C GLY A 61 12.38 -10.94 8.13
N PRO A 62 13.23 -10.67 7.14
CA PRO A 62 12.70 -10.24 5.84
C PRO A 62 12.07 -11.34 4.98
N LEU A 63 12.55 -12.59 5.05
CA LEU A 63 11.91 -13.69 4.31
C LEU A 63 10.52 -14.05 4.85
N LEU A 64 10.30 -13.87 6.16
CA LEU A 64 8.96 -14.00 6.74
C LEU A 64 8.06 -12.83 6.31
N ALA A 65 8.61 -11.65 6.02
CA ALA A 65 7.82 -10.53 5.50
C ALA A 65 7.31 -10.79 4.08
N TRP A 66 7.92 -11.73 3.36
CA TRP A 66 7.50 -12.19 2.03
C TRP A 66 6.69 -13.48 2.08
N GLU A 67 6.41 -14.03 3.26
CA GLU A 67 5.62 -15.26 3.41
C GLU A 67 4.12 -14.93 3.35
N TYR A 68 3.67 -14.39 2.23
CA TYR A 68 2.25 -14.20 1.92
C TYR A 68 2.02 -14.44 0.44
N THR A 69 0.76 -14.50 0.01
CA THR A 69 0.43 -14.70 -1.39
C THR A 69 -0.86 -13.97 -1.70
N GLN A 70 -0.83 -13.14 -2.74
CA GLN A 70 -2.03 -12.51 -3.28
C GLN A 70 -2.78 -13.48 -4.19
N PRO A 71 -4.13 -13.49 -4.23
CA PRO A 71 -4.88 -14.23 -5.25
C PRO A 71 -4.53 -13.81 -6.69
N PRO A 72 -4.96 -14.52 -7.75
CA PRO A 72 -4.90 -14.01 -9.12
C PRO A 72 -5.49 -12.60 -9.25
N LEU A 73 -4.92 -11.78 -10.14
CA LEU A 73 -5.31 -10.36 -10.30
C LEU A 73 -6.81 -10.18 -10.56
N SER A 74 -7.41 -11.05 -11.39
CA SER A 74 -8.85 -11.03 -11.67
C SER A 74 -9.70 -11.26 -10.43
N LEU A 75 -9.29 -12.17 -9.54
CA LEU A 75 -10.02 -12.42 -8.29
C LEU A 75 -9.90 -11.26 -7.30
N GLN A 76 -8.76 -10.56 -7.30
CA GLN A 76 -8.63 -9.32 -6.52
C GLN A 76 -9.61 -8.26 -7.03
N LEU A 77 -9.73 -8.11 -8.35
CA LEU A 77 -10.70 -7.21 -8.98
C LEU A 77 -12.15 -7.63 -8.69
N ASP A 78 -12.48 -8.92 -8.78
CA ASP A 78 -13.82 -9.45 -8.41
C ASP A 78 -14.17 -9.15 -6.95
N ALA A 79 -13.17 -9.15 -6.07
CA ALA A 79 -13.34 -8.88 -4.66
C ALA A 79 -13.33 -7.38 -4.30
N GLY A 80 -13.35 -6.50 -5.30
CA GLY A 80 -13.50 -5.05 -5.12
C GLY A 80 -12.21 -4.25 -5.02
N VAL A 81 -11.04 -4.88 -5.20
CA VAL A 81 -9.78 -4.13 -5.35
C VAL A 81 -9.85 -3.30 -6.63
N ARG A 82 -9.47 -2.02 -6.57
CA ARG A 82 -9.43 -1.13 -7.74
C ARG A 82 -8.08 -0.42 -7.89
N ALA A 83 -7.10 -0.77 -7.06
CA ALA A 83 -5.70 -0.43 -7.27
C ALA A 83 -4.81 -1.69 -7.19
N LEU A 84 -4.03 -1.92 -8.24
CA LEU A 84 -3.07 -3.02 -8.32
C LEU A 84 -1.65 -2.45 -8.38
N GLU A 85 -0.68 -3.14 -7.82
CA GLU A 85 0.73 -2.75 -7.77
C GLU A 85 1.61 -3.88 -8.31
N LEU A 86 2.43 -3.58 -9.32
CA LEU A 86 3.34 -4.51 -9.96
C LEU A 86 4.76 -3.96 -9.94
N ASP A 87 5.70 -4.76 -9.45
CA ASP A 87 7.13 -4.47 -9.61
C ASP A 87 7.58 -5.01 -10.94
N VAL A 88 8.25 -4.17 -11.74
CA VAL A 88 8.61 -4.51 -13.11
C VAL A 88 10.09 -4.31 -13.37
N TYR A 89 10.68 -5.30 -14.02
CA TYR A 89 12.10 -5.34 -14.38
C TYR A 89 12.24 -5.37 -15.90
N TRP A 90 13.03 -4.45 -16.46
CA TRP A 90 13.23 -4.36 -17.91
C TRP A 90 14.15 -5.49 -18.42
N ASP A 91 13.66 -6.30 -19.36
CA ASP A 91 14.41 -7.40 -20.00
C ASP A 91 14.21 -7.42 -21.53
N PRO A 92 14.77 -6.43 -22.27
CA PRO A 92 14.52 -6.29 -23.71
C PRO A 92 15.06 -7.45 -24.56
N GLN A 93 15.92 -8.31 -24.00
CA GLN A 93 16.52 -9.44 -24.71
C GLN A 93 16.02 -10.80 -24.18
N GLY A 94 15.29 -10.79 -23.06
CA GLY A 94 14.97 -11.98 -22.29
C GLY A 94 16.20 -12.55 -21.57
N ARG A 95 15.94 -13.57 -20.74
CA ARG A 95 16.93 -14.45 -20.08
C ARG A 95 17.68 -13.83 -18.91
N LEU A 96 17.48 -12.54 -18.60
CA LEU A 96 18.21 -11.89 -17.52
C LEU A 96 17.74 -12.37 -16.13
N TYR A 97 16.44 -12.64 -15.98
CA TYR A 97 15.82 -12.95 -14.69
C TYR A 97 15.47 -14.43 -14.52
N GLY A 98 16.01 -15.32 -15.38
CA GLY A 98 15.73 -16.76 -15.35
C GLY A 98 16.59 -17.56 -14.36
N GLN A 99 17.29 -16.88 -13.44
CA GLN A 99 18.19 -17.50 -12.48
C GLN A 99 17.96 -16.90 -11.08
N SER A 100 17.88 -17.77 -10.07
CA SER A 100 17.79 -17.39 -8.65
C SER A 100 19.06 -17.81 -7.92
N ALA A 101 19.84 -16.83 -7.45
CA ALA A 101 20.99 -17.09 -6.59
C ALA A 101 20.57 -17.70 -5.24
N GLY A 102 19.43 -17.26 -4.68
CA GLY A 102 18.91 -17.80 -3.43
C GLY A 102 18.72 -19.32 -3.46
N LEU A 103 18.17 -19.86 -4.55
CA LEU A 103 18.02 -21.31 -4.72
C LEU A 103 19.37 -22.03 -4.78
N ARG A 104 20.36 -21.47 -5.47
CA ARG A 104 21.69 -22.08 -5.57
C ARG A 104 22.42 -22.07 -4.23
N ILE A 105 22.30 -20.98 -3.47
CA ILE A 105 22.82 -20.87 -2.09
C ILE A 105 22.13 -21.90 -1.18
N ALA A 106 20.83 -22.16 -1.38
CA ALA A 106 20.10 -23.22 -0.67
C ALA A 106 20.44 -24.66 -1.15
N GLY A 107 21.43 -24.83 -2.04
CA GLY A 107 21.87 -26.12 -2.55
C GLY A 107 20.98 -26.72 -3.65
N MET A 108 20.15 -25.90 -4.29
CA MET A 108 19.16 -26.33 -5.29
C MET A 108 19.53 -25.90 -6.69
N ASN A 109 18.79 -26.42 -7.69
CA ASN A 109 18.87 -25.89 -9.04
C ASN A 109 18.25 -24.48 -9.06
N GLY A 110 19.04 -23.46 -9.34
CA GLY A 110 18.57 -22.07 -9.42
C GLY A 110 18.13 -21.63 -10.81
N TRP A 111 18.08 -22.52 -11.81
CA TRP A 111 17.56 -22.22 -13.14
C TRP A 111 16.04 -22.33 -13.16
N LEU A 112 15.36 -21.22 -13.39
CA LEU A 112 13.90 -21.16 -13.52
C LEU A 112 13.50 -21.70 -14.91
N THR A 113 12.47 -22.54 -14.95
CA THR A 113 12.16 -23.37 -16.13
C THR A 113 11.04 -22.82 -17.01
N GLU A 114 10.31 -21.83 -16.50
CA GLU A 114 9.20 -21.20 -17.17
C GLU A 114 9.70 -20.47 -18.42
N PRO A 115 9.14 -20.75 -19.62
CA PRO A 115 9.64 -20.22 -20.88
C PRO A 115 9.56 -18.69 -20.94
N GLN A 116 8.68 -18.07 -20.16
CA GLN A 116 8.54 -16.61 -20.06
C GLN A 116 9.84 -15.92 -19.64
N TYR A 117 10.67 -16.55 -18.79
CA TYR A 117 11.96 -15.98 -18.42
C TYR A 117 12.92 -15.87 -19.60
N GLN A 118 12.71 -16.64 -20.67
CA GLN A 118 13.54 -16.59 -21.87
C GLN A 118 13.06 -15.53 -22.89
N GLN A 119 11.87 -14.97 -22.70
CA GLN A 119 11.26 -14.05 -23.66
C GLN A 119 11.67 -12.60 -23.39
N PRO A 120 11.81 -11.75 -24.42
CA PRO A 120 11.89 -10.30 -24.27
C PRO A 120 10.68 -9.69 -23.56
N GLY A 121 10.85 -8.49 -23.01
CA GLY A 121 9.78 -7.70 -22.36
C GLY A 121 9.96 -7.59 -20.85
N PHE A 122 9.12 -6.81 -20.20
CA PHE A 122 9.22 -6.62 -18.75
C PHE A 122 8.88 -7.90 -17.98
N LYS A 123 9.60 -8.14 -16.88
CA LYS A 123 9.37 -9.23 -15.93
C LYS A 123 8.74 -8.69 -14.66
N VAL A 124 7.77 -9.41 -14.10
CA VAL A 124 7.09 -9.01 -12.85
C VAL A 124 7.56 -9.89 -11.70
N LEU A 125 8.36 -9.33 -10.80
CA LEU A 125 9.07 -10.05 -9.73
C LEU A 125 9.29 -9.10 -8.56
N HIS A 126 9.36 -9.60 -7.32
CA HIS A 126 9.68 -8.76 -6.16
C HIS A 126 11.20 -8.60 -6.01
N ILE A 127 11.90 -9.72 -5.86
CA ILE A 127 13.36 -9.78 -5.79
C ILE A 127 13.83 -10.97 -6.63
N PRO A 128 14.45 -10.76 -7.81
CA PRO A 128 14.77 -11.83 -8.74
C PRO A 128 15.50 -13.04 -8.14
N ASP A 129 16.38 -12.80 -7.17
CA ASP A 129 17.21 -13.87 -6.59
C ASP A 129 16.56 -14.63 -5.43
N PHE A 130 15.59 -14.05 -4.70
CA PHE A 130 15.06 -14.63 -3.45
C PHE A 130 13.53 -14.66 -3.35
N ASP A 131 12.85 -13.77 -4.05
CA ASP A 131 11.39 -13.61 -4.00
C ASP A 131 10.84 -13.37 -5.41
N TYR A 132 11.04 -14.38 -6.25
CA TYR A 132 10.77 -14.30 -7.69
C TYR A 132 9.41 -14.89 -8.08
N ARG A 133 8.67 -15.51 -7.15
CA ARG A 133 7.40 -16.16 -7.48
C ARG A 133 6.32 -15.10 -7.69
N THR A 134 5.55 -15.27 -8.76
CA THR A 134 4.64 -14.25 -9.28
C THR A 134 3.43 -14.90 -9.94
N ARG A 135 2.31 -14.17 -10.00
CA ARG A 135 1.08 -14.60 -10.69
C ARG A 135 1.20 -14.56 -12.22
N CYS A 136 2.10 -13.75 -12.75
CA CYS A 136 2.37 -13.60 -14.18
C CYS A 136 3.82 -13.15 -14.32
N ILE A 137 4.61 -13.84 -15.16
CA ILE A 137 6.04 -13.54 -15.27
C ILE A 137 6.27 -12.38 -16.21
N LEU A 138 5.54 -12.32 -17.33
CA LEU A 138 5.61 -11.19 -18.26
C LEU A 138 4.62 -10.11 -17.82
N LEU A 139 5.04 -8.85 -17.90
CA LEU A 139 4.13 -7.73 -17.68
C LEU A 139 2.96 -7.79 -18.67
N SER A 140 3.22 -8.07 -19.94
CA SER A 140 2.18 -8.27 -20.95
C SER A 140 1.09 -9.28 -20.55
N GLU A 141 1.45 -10.41 -19.93
CA GLU A 141 0.48 -11.38 -19.41
C GLU A 141 -0.37 -10.80 -18.27
N CYS A 142 0.24 -10.02 -17.36
CA CYS A 142 -0.49 -9.33 -16.29
C CYS A 142 -1.47 -8.29 -16.87
N LEU A 143 -1.01 -7.48 -17.83
CA LEU A 143 -1.81 -6.44 -18.46
C LEU A 143 -2.98 -7.04 -19.25
N ASP A 144 -2.75 -8.12 -19.99
CA ASP A 144 -3.78 -8.85 -20.73
C ASP A 144 -4.85 -9.42 -19.79
N GLY A 145 -4.44 -9.96 -18.63
CA GLY A 145 -5.38 -10.43 -17.60
C GLY A 145 -6.28 -9.31 -17.06
N ILE A 146 -5.69 -8.14 -16.78
CA ILE A 146 -6.44 -6.94 -16.35
C ILE A 146 -7.38 -6.48 -17.46
N ARG A 147 -6.91 -6.45 -18.71
CA ARG A 147 -7.70 -6.05 -19.88
C ARG A 147 -8.90 -6.97 -20.09
N GLN A 148 -8.69 -8.28 -20.05
CA GLN A 148 -9.76 -9.27 -20.21
C GLN A 148 -10.82 -9.14 -19.12
N TRP A 149 -10.40 -8.90 -17.87
CA TRP A 149 -11.34 -8.62 -16.78
C TRP A 149 -12.11 -7.32 -17.02
N SER A 150 -11.44 -6.25 -17.46
CA SER A 150 -12.06 -4.97 -17.79
C SER A 150 -13.12 -5.09 -18.89
N ASP A 151 -12.81 -5.80 -19.98
CA ASP A 151 -13.76 -6.04 -21.09
C ASP A 151 -14.99 -6.85 -20.64
N ALA A 152 -14.83 -7.76 -19.67
CA ALA A 152 -15.94 -8.50 -19.08
C ALA A 152 -16.79 -7.67 -18.11
N HIS A 153 -16.29 -6.52 -17.63
CA HIS A 153 -16.93 -5.65 -16.65
C HIS A 153 -16.96 -4.19 -17.12
N PRO A 154 -17.59 -3.85 -18.27
CA PRO A 154 -17.44 -2.55 -18.93
C PRO A 154 -17.86 -1.33 -18.08
N GLY A 155 -18.62 -1.55 -17.00
CA GLY A 155 -19.04 -0.53 -16.06
C GLY A 155 -18.18 -0.39 -14.81
N HIS A 156 -17.03 -1.08 -14.69
CA HIS A 156 -16.25 -1.13 -13.46
C HIS A 156 -15.76 0.25 -12.98
N LEU A 157 -15.57 0.44 -11.66
CA LEU A 157 -14.86 1.62 -11.14
C LEU A 157 -13.45 1.70 -11.74
N PRO A 158 -12.86 2.90 -11.92
CA PRO A 158 -11.56 3.04 -12.56
C PRO A 158 -10.48 2.19 -11.87
N ILE A 159 -9.76 1.39 -12.65
CA ILE A 159 -8.63 0.59 -12.16
C ILE A 159 -7.38 1.46 -12.15
N GLN A 160 -6.66 1.48 -11.03
CA GLN A 160 -5.40 2.19 -10.87
C GLN A 160 -4.26 1.17 -10.84
N LEU A 161 -3.48 1.11 -11.92
CA LEU A 161 -2.32 0.22 -12.03
C LEU A 161 -1.05 1.00 -11.65
N HIS A 162 -0.45 0.65 -10.53
CA HIS A 162 0.83 1.20 -10.08
C HIS A 162 1.94 0.27 -10.56
N LEU A 163 2.89 0.82 -11.29
CA LEU A 163 4.07 0.11 -11.77
C LEU A 163 5.29 0.68 -11.07
N GLU A 164 5.97 -0.13 -10.27
CA GLU A 164 7.29 0.21 -9.73
C GLU A 164 8.35 -0.39 -10.63
N VAL A 165 8.92 0.45 -11.51
CA VAL A 165 10.06 0.03 -12.33
C VAL A 165 11.27 -0.09 -11.41
N LYS A 166 11.86 -1.28 -11.34
CA LYS A 166 13.08 -1.53 -10.57
C LYS A 166 14.30 -1.45 -11.48
N ASP A 167 15.34 -0.73 -11.06
CA ASP A 167 16.59 -0.59 -11.81
C ASP A 167 17.86 -0.77 -10.96
N GLY A 168 18.95 -1.11 -11.65
CA GLY A 168 20.31 -1.21 -11.09
C GLY A 168 20.52 -2.21 -9.94
N PRO A 169 21.75 -2.26 -9.37
CA PRO A 169 22.13 -3.14 -8.26
C PRO A 169 21.58 -2.67 -6.91
N GLN A 170 20.34 -2.18 -6.88
CA GLN A 170 19.69 -1.58 -5.71
C GLN A 170 19.23 -2.60 -4.66
N ALA A 171 19.92 -3.73 -4.54
CA ALA A 171 19.69 -4.68 -3.44
C ALA A 171 19.77 -4.00 -2.06
N ALA A 172 20.42 -2.83 -1.93
CA ALA A 172 20.38 -2.04 -0.70
C ALA A 172 19.16 -1.12 -0.54
N ALA A 173 18.71 -0.46 -1.63
CA ALA A 173 17.59 0.49 -1.56
C ALA A 173 16.22 -0.21 -1.55
N LEU A 174 16.09 -1.36 -2.23
CA LEU A 174 14.88 -2.18 -2.25
C LEU A 174 14.57 -2.84 -0.90
N LEU A 175 15.60 -3.07 -0.09
CA LEU A 175 15.54 -4.02 1.02
C LEU A 175 15.71 -3.35 2.39
N GLY A 176 16.11 -2.08 2.41
CA GLY A 176 16.58 -1.39 3.60
C GLY A 176 17.99 -1.86 3.99
N ASP A 177 18.77 -0.94 4.57
CA ASP A 177 20.21 -1.11 4.80
C ASP A 177 20.58 -2.46 5.44
N GLY A 178 19.82 -2.95 6.42
CA GLY A 178 20.22 -4.20 7.07
C GLY A 178 19.67 -5.50 6.46
N LEU A 179 18.66 -5.51 5.57
CA LEU A 179 18.47 -6.73 4.74
C LEU A 179 19.57 -6.77 3.66
N ALA A 180 20.03 -5.61 3.17
CA ALA A 180 21.21 -5.55 2.33
C ALA A 180 22.44 -6.15 3.03
N GLU A 181 22.66 -5.81 4.32
CA GLU A 181 23.73 -6.40 5.13
C GLU A 181 23.54 -7.91 5.35
N VAL A 182 22.32 -8.39 5.58
CA VAL A 182 22.04 -9.83 5.72
C VAL A 182 22.33 -10.58 4.42
N LEU A 183 21.84 -10.10 3.28
CA LEU A 183 22.14 -10.69 1.97
C LEU A 183 23.63 -10.62 1.64
N GLN A 184 24.30 -9.51 1.98
CA GLN A 184 25.75 -9.36 1.84
C GLN A 184 26.52 -10.33 2.76
N GLY A 185 26.01 -10.61 3.96
CA GLY A 185 26.55 -11.62 4.87
C GLY A 185 26.42 -13.04 4.31
N LEU A 186 25.26 -13.39 3.75
CA LEU A 186 25.04 -14.67 3.06
C LEU A 186 25.95 -14.80 1.82
N LEU A 187 26.10 -13.71 1.06
CA LEU A 187 27.04 -13.58 -0.06
C LEU A 187 28.48 -13.87 0.35
N ASN A 188 28.96 -13.17 1.37
CA ASN A 188 30.35 -13.27 1.82
C ASN A 188 30.68 -14.63 2.44
N SER A 189 29.66 -15.40 2.84
CA SER A 189 29.80 -16.73 3.42
C SER A 189 29.50 -17.88 2.44
N SER A 190 28.99 -17.58 1.25
CA SER A 190 28.74 -18.60 0.22
C SER A 190 30.04 -19.05 -0.43
N ALA A 191 30.32 -20.35 -0.40
CA ALA A 191 31.43 -20.96 -1.12
C ALA A 191 31.12 -21.17 -2.62
N ALA A 192 29.84 -21.08 -3.02
CA ALA A 192 29.36 -21.38 -4.37
C ALA A 192 29.09 -20.13 -5.22
N GLU A 193 28.85 -18.97 -4.61
CA GLU A 193 28.37 -17.77 -5.30
C GLU A 193 29.10 -16.52 -4.79
N GLY A 194 29.32 -15.53 -5.66
CA GLY A 194 29.82 -14.20 -5.29
C GLY A 194 28.88 -13.09 -5.77
N PRO A 195 29.16 -11.80 -5.53
CA PRO A 195 28.27 -10.69 -5.92
C PRO A 195 27.91 -10.68 -7.42
N ALA A 196 28.81 -11.14 -8.28
CA ALA A 196 28.59 -11.24 -9.73
C ALA A 196 27.60 -12.36 -10.14
N SER A 197 27.25 -13.24 -9.21
CA SER A 197 26.29 -14.33 -9.43
C SER A 197 24.82 -13.92 -9.36
N PHE A 198 24.57 -12.74 -8.81
CA PHE A 198 23.22 -12.20 -8.59
C PHE A 198 22.78 -11.50 -9.85
N VAL A 199 21.46 -11.51 -10.09
CA VAL A 199 20.90 -10.81 -11.23
C VAL A 199 21.29 -9.34 -11.12
N GLN A 200 21.82 -8.79 -12.22
CA GLN A 200 22.17 -7.38 -12.34
C GLN A 200 21.12 -6.72 -13.23
N PRO A 201 20.13 -6.01 -12.65
CA PRO A 201 19.16 -5.28 -13.45
C PRO A 201 19.86 -4.28 -14.38
N LEU A 202 19.30 -4.12 -15.57
CA LEU A 202 19.82 -3.17 -16.55
C LEU A 202 19.74 -1.73 -16.00
N GLN A 203 20.65 -0.88 -16.46
CA GLN A 203 20.59 0.54 -16.16
C GLN A 203 19.40 1.19 -16.86
N SER A 204 18.74 2.10 -16.16
CA SER A 204 17.62 2.87 -16.70
C SER A 204 18.06 3.78 -17.84
N THR A 205 17.34 3.71 -18.95
CA THR A 205 17.50 4.58 -20.12
C THR A 205 16.12 5.03 -20.61
N PRO A 206 16.01 6.08 -21.43
CA PRO A 206 14.74 6.45 -22.05
C PRO A 206 14.07 5.31 -22.83
N GLN A 207 14.86 4.38 -23.40
CA GLN A 207 14.35 3.23 -24.13
C GLN A 207 13.44 2.34 -23.28
N LEU A 208 13.74 2.18 -21.99
CA LEU A 208 12.89 1.45 -21.04
C LEU A 208 11.44 1.98 -21.10
N PHE A 209 11.26 3.30 -21.08
CA PHE A 209 9.93 3.91 -21.05
C PHE A 209 9.23 3.90 -22.42
N PHE A 210 9.97 3.82 -23.52
CA PHE A 210 9.37 3.56 -24.84
C PHE A 210 8.86 2.12 -24.93
N ASP A 211 9.64 1.14 -24.47
CA ASP A 211 9.24 -0.27 -24.44
C ASP A 211 8.04 -0.47 -23.50
N LEU A 212 8.06 0.15 -22.32
CA LEU A 212 6.95 0.08 -21.38
C LEU A 212 5.67 0.66 -21.99
N GLN A 213 5.76 1.81 -22.63
CA GLN A 213 4.61 2.41 -23.31
C GLN A 213 4.07 1.51 -24.43
N ALA A 214 4.95 0.81 -25.15
CA ALA A 214 4.52 -0.14 -26.18
C ALA A 214 3.71 -1.31 -25.59
N GLU A 215 4.13 -1.89 -24.46
CA GLU A 215 3.37 -2.93 -23.76
C GLU A 215 2.01 -2.39 -23.25
N LEU A 216 1.98 -1.20 -22.65
CA LEU A 216 0.73 -0.55 -22.22
C LEU A 216 -0.23 -0.30 -23.39
N LYS A 217 0.29 0.19 -24.52
CA LYS A 217 -0.50 0.45 -25.72
C LYS A 217 -1.05 -0.85 -26.31
N ALA A 218 -0.24 -1.92 -26.33
CA ALA A 218 -0.67 -3.22 -26.83
C ALA A 218 -1.84 -3.79 -26.02
N ALA A 219 -1.79 -3.70 -24.68
CA ALA A 219 -2.85 -4.22 -23.81
C ALA A 219 -4.11 -3.34 -23.80
N PHE A 220 -3.97 -2.01 -23.74
CA PHE A 220 -5.09 -1.12 -23.45
C PHE A 220 -5.56 -0.24 -24.63
N GLY A 221 -4.89 -0.32 -25.77
CA GLY A 221 -5.22 0.47 -26.97
C GLY A 221 -4.77 1.94 -26.91
N GLY A 222 -4.09 2.36 -25.85
CA GLY A 222 -3.60 3.74 -25.68
C GLY A 222 -4.55 4.66 -24.92
N SER A 223 -4.46 5.97 -25.20
CA SER A 223 -5.24 7.02 -24.55
C SER A 223 -6.74 6.91 -24.87
N THR A 224 -7.58 7.47 -24.00
CA THR A 224 -9.02 7.58 -24.26
C THR A 224 -9.36 8.42 -25.50
N ALA A 225 -8.53 9.41 -25.85
CA ALA A 225 -8.67 10.20 -27.07
C ALA A 225 -8.37 9.39 -28.35
N ASP A 226 -7.51 8.37 -28.25
CA ASP A 226 -7.15 7.46 -29.36
C ASP A 226 -8.06 6.23 -29.45
N GLY A 227 -9.12 6.16 -28.64
CA GLY A 227 -10.05 5.02 -28.59
C GLY A 227 -9.62 3.88 -27.66
N GLY A 228 -8.53 4.06 -26.92
CA GLY A 228 -8.11 3.17 -25.83
C GLY A 228 -8.87 3.41 -24.52
N ILE A 229 -8.43 2.76 -23.45
CA ILE A 229 -9.06 2.87 -22.12
C ILE A 229 -8.19 3.57 -21.06
N LEU A 230 -6.97 3.99 -21.42
CA LEU A 230 -6.08 4.68 -20.48
C LEU A 230 -6.46 6.16 -20.36
N LEU A 231 -6.76 6.63 -19.15
CA LEU A 231 -6.76 8.08 -18.88
C LEU A 231 -5.32 8.52 -18.73
N THR A 232 -4.86 9.39 -19.62
CA THR A 232 -3.48 9.88 -19.67
C THR A 232 -3.34 11.33 -19.19
N PRO A 233 -2.11 11.81 -18.89
CA PRO A 233 -1.85 13.22 -18.61
C PRO A 233 -2.39 14.18 -19.68
N ASP A 234 -2.24 13.81 -20.97
CA ASP A 234 -2.68 14.65 -22.07
C ASP A 234 -4.20 14.68 -22.23
N ASP A 235 -4.89 13.58 -21.92
CA ASP A 235 -6.36 13.55 -21.88
C ASP A 235 -6.89 14.57 -20.85
N VAL A 236 -6.28 14.64 -19.67
CA VAL A 236 -6.67 15.59 -18.62
C VAL A 236 -6.31 17.03 -19.00
N ARG A 237 -5.13 17.28 -19.56
CA ARG A 237 -4.77 18.62 -20.08
C ARG A 237 -5.78 19.10 -21.11
N ALA A 238 -6.15 18.24 -22.06
CA ALA A 238 -7.14 18.57 -23.08
C ALA A 238 -8.52 18.84 -22.47
N ALA A 239 -8.95 18.02 -21.51
CA ALA A 239 -10.24 18.18 -20.84
C ALA A 239 -10.38 19.51 -20.10
N VAL A 240 -9.30 20.04 -19.54
CA VAL A 240 -9.28 21.35 -18.85
C VAL A 240 -8.86 22.52 -19.76
N GLY A 241 -8.63 22.27 -21.05
CA GLY A 241 -8.22 23.29 -22.02
C GLY A 241 -6.79 23.81 -21.85
N ALA A 242 -5.92 23.05 -21.18
CA ALA A 242 -4.50 23.38 -21.02
C ALA A 242 -3.70 23.08 -22.30
N ALA A 243 -2.59 23.80 -22.48
CA ALA A 243 -1.66 23.52 -23.58
C ALA A 243 -0.98 22.14 -23.41
N PRO A 244 -0.56 21.48 -24.52
CA PRO A 244 0.27 20.28 -24.43
C PRO A 244 1.52 20.53 -23.57
N ALA A 245 1.94 19.53 -22.80
CA ALA A 245 3.08 19.60 -21.88
C ALA A 245 3.00 20.70 -20.79
N ALA A 246 1.84 21.33 -20.58
CA ALA A 246 1.63 22.27 -19.49
C ALA A 246 1.79 21.57 -18.13
N ASP A 247 2.26 22.33 -17.15
CA ASP A 247 2.63 21.83 -15.83
C ASP A 247 1.41 21.28 -15.07
N LEU A 248 1.34 19.96 -14.92
CA LEU A 248 0.23 19.28 -14.25
C LEU A 248 0.10 19.68 -12.79
N GLN A 249 1.20 20.00 -12.11
CA GLN A 249 1.14 20.38 -10.70
C GLN A 249 0.44 21.73 -10.55
N GLN A 250 0.74 22.70 -11.42
CA GLN A 250 0.04 23.98 -11.43
C GLN A 250 -1.45 23.82 -11.80
N ILE A 251 -1.76 22.89 -12.70
CA ILE A 251 -3.14 22.65 -13.16
C ILE A 251 -3.97 21.94 -12.08
N LEU A 252 -3.40 20.93 -11.41
CA LEU A 252 -4.16 19.95 -10.62
C LEU A 252 -3.94 20.03 -9.10
N LEU A 253 -2.83 20.59 -8.61
CA LEU A 253 -2.53 20.69 -7.17
C LEU A 253 -2.91 22.04 -6.55
N THR A 254 -3.49 22.97 -7.31
CA THR A 254 -3.86 24.27 -6.76
C THR A 254 -4.91 24.08 -5.65
N PRO A 255 -4.71 24.62 -4.43
CA PRO A 255 -5.69 24.52 -3.36
C PRO A 255 -7.00 25.10 -3.85
N ALA A 256 -8.09 24.35 -3.70
CA ALA A 256 -9.44 24.81 -4.04
C ALA A 256 -9.84 25.99 -3.14
N GLY A 257 -9.34 27.18 -3.47
CA GLY A 257 -9.83 28.46 -2.98
C GLY A 257 -11.18 28.74 -3.62
N GLY A 258 -12.20 28.01 -3.17
CA GLY A 258 -13.57 28.14 -3.63
C GLY A 258 -14.17 26.78 -3.98
N ALA A 259 -15.28 26.45 -3.35
CA ALA A 259 -16.14 25.36 -3.81
C ALA A 259 -16.53 25.61 -5.28
N GLY A 260 -16.03 24.81 -6.22
CA GLY A 260 -16.62 24.71 -7.55
C GLY A 260 -15.68 24.63 -8.75
N SER A 261 -14.85 23.59 -8.85
CA SER A 261 -14.78 22.72 -10.04
C SER A 261 -13.78 21.58 -9.78
N CYS A 262 -14.22 20.34 -9.95
CA CYS A 262 -13.34 19.17 -9.96
C CYS A 262 -12.40 19.29 -11.18
N PRO A 263 -11.06 19.36 -11.01
CA PRO A 263 -10.14 19.43 -12.14
C PRO A 263 -9.92 18.06 -12.80
N TRP A 264 -10.42 16.99 -12.17
CA TRP A 264 -10.42 15.64 -12.69
C TRP A 264 -11.71 15.32 -13.46
N PRO A 265 -11.73 14.29 -14.31
CA PRO A 265 -12.98 13.82 -14.91
C PRO A 265 -13.99 13.37 -13.83
N SER A 266 -15.29 13.40 -14.16
CA SER A 266 -16.32 12.86 -13.27
C SER A 266 -16.13 11.34 -13.12
N LEU A 267 -16.50 10.79 -11.96
CA LEU A 267 -16.42 9.35 -11.74
C LEU A 267 -17.24 8.56 -12.77
N SER A 268 -18.39 9.09 -13.21
CA SER A 268 -19.20 8.43 -14.25
C SER A 268 -18.45 8.31 -15.58
N SER A 269 -17.70 9.33 -15.98
CA SER A 269 -16.85 9.28 -17.19
C SER A 269 -15.63 8.35 -17.06
N MET A 270 -15.24 8.04 -15.81
CA MET A 270 -14.10 7.19 -15.48
C MET A 270 -14.44 5.69 -15.38
N ARG A 271 -15.71 5.30 -15.47
CA ARG A 271 -16.09 3.88 -15.48
C ARG A 271 -15.52 3.17 -16.72
N GLY A 272 -15.04 1.94 -16.52
CA GLY A 272 -14.37 1.15 -17.56
C GLY A 272 -12.99 1.67 -17.97
N ARG A 273 -12.42 2.64 -17.23
CA ARG A 273 -11.11 3.23 -17.53
C ARG A 273 -10.02 2.68 -16.63
N VAL A 274 -8.79 2.78 -17.10
CA VAL A 274 -7.58 2.41 -16.37
C VAL A 274 -6.66 3.64 -16.27
N LEU A 275 -6.02 3.83 -15.13
CA LEU A 275 -4.94 4.80 -14.95
C LEU A 275 -3.67 4.03 -14.63
N VAL A 276 -2.61 4.25 -15.39
CA VAL A 276 -1.29 3.67 -15.09
C VAL A 276 -0.44 4.73 -14.42
N LYS A 277 0.21 4.39 -13.30
CA LYS A 277 1.09 5.30 -12.55
C LYS A 277 2.44 4.65 -12.36
N LEU A 278 3.50 5.40 -12.64
CA LEU A 278 4.87 4.99 -12.38
C LEU A 278 5.26 5.48 -10.98
N ILE A 279 5.54 4.55 -10.08
CA ILE A 279 6.09 4.88 -8.76
C ILE A 279 7.54 5.30 -8.97
N GLN A 280 7.88 6.52 -8.58
CA GLN A 280 9.18 7.12 -8.88
C GLN A 280 9.71 7.94 -7.71
N TYR A 281 11.02 7.89 -7.54
CA TYR A 281 11.74 8.68 -6.54
C TYR A 281 12.41 9.89 -7.18
N GLY A 282 12.19 11.07 -6.59
CA GLY A 282 12.83 12.31 -7.04
C GLY A 282 14.36 12.19 -7.02
N GLY A 283 15.02 12.70 -8.08
CA GLY A 283 16.48 12.66 -8.23
C GLY A 283 17.07 11.30 -8.63
N SER A 284 16.25 10.27 -8.85
CA SER A 284 16.71 8.96 -9.32
C SER A 284 17.08 8.94 -10.81
N THR A 285 17.86 7.93 -11.21
CA THR A 285 18.16 7.64 -12.62
C THR A 285 16.91 7.31 -13.43
N LEU A 286 15.95 6.61 -12.83
CA LEU A 286 14.64 6.34 -13.45
C LEU A 286 13.86 7.62 -13.71
N ALA A 287 13.73 8.51 -12.72
CA ALA A 287 13.05 9.78 -12.89
C ALA A 287 13.70 10.64 -13.98
N ALA A 288 15.04 10.67 -14.03
CA ALA A 288 15.78 11.38 -15.09
C ALA A 288 15.54 10.76 -16.48
N ALA A 289 15.57 9.43 -16.60
CA ALA A 289 15.31 8.72 -17.84
C ALA A 289 13.85 8.90 -18.32
N LEU A 290 12.89 8.97 -17.40
CA LEU A 290 11.48 9.23 -17.70
C LEU A 290 11.31 10.66 -18.26
N GLN A 291 11.90 11.66 -17.60
CA GLN A 291 11.84 13.04 -18.06
C GLN A 291 12.50 13.22 -19.44
N GLN A 292 13.54 12.43 -19.76
CA GLN A 292 14.14 12.43 -21.09
C GLN A 292 13.25 11.76 -22.14
N ALA A 293 12.55 10.67 -21.79
CA ALA A 293 11.65 9.96 -22.70
C ALA A 293 10.37 10.76 -22.99
N TYR A 294 9.76 11.32 -21.94
CA TYR A 294 8.51 12.08 -22.01
C TYR A 294 8.65 13.38 -21.20
N PRO A 295 9.29 14.42 -21.76
CA PRO A 295 9.39 15.72 -21.09
C PRO A 295 8.02 16.23 -20.66
N ASN A 296 7.90 16.56 -19.38
CA ASN A 296 6.65 16.94 -18.73
C ASN A 296 5.52 15.90 -18.91
N LEU A 297 5.84 14.62 -19.08
CA LEU A 297 4.87 13.55 -19.39
C LEU A 297 4.05 13.76 -20.67
N ALA A 298 4.46 14.66 -21.57
CA ALA A 298 3.78 14.82 -22.86
C ALA A 298 3.96 13.56 -23.71
N GLY A 299 2.85 13.02 -24.23
CA GLY A 299 2.81 11.75 -24.95
C GLY A 299 2.98 10.51 -24.06
N SER A 300 3.03 10.66 -22.74
CA SER A 300 3.09 9.51 -21.83
C SER A 300 1.71 8.85 -21.70
N LEU A 301 1.64 7.52 -21.82
CA LEU A 301 0.45 6.75 -21.44
C LEU A 301 0.31 6.53 -19.91
N ALA A 302 1.34 6.90 -19.15
CA ALA A 302 1.37 6.73 -17.70
C ALA A 302 1.59 8.06 -16.97
N TRP A 303 1.00 8.13 -15.79
CA TRP A 303 1.22 9.18 -14.79
C TRP A 303 2.46 8.88 -13.96
N VAL A 304 2.84 9.83 -13.12
CA VAL A 304 3.89 9.64 -12.12
C VAL A 304 3.32 9.82 -10.73
N GLU A 305 3.65 8.87 -9.86
CA GLU A 305 3.46 8.97 -8.42
C GLU A 305 4.79 9.26 -7.74
N ARG A 306 4.82 10.33 -6.96
CA ARG A 306 5.99 10.67 -6.15
C ARG A 306 6.08 9.76 -4.95
N ASN A 307 7.19 9.05 -4.84
CA ASN A 307 7.58 8.30 -3.67
C ASN A 307 8.75 8.98 -2.95
N GLY A 308 8.64 9.12 -1.62
CA GLY A 308 9.63 9.78 -0.77
C GLY A 308 9.58 11.32 -0.77
N GLU A 309 10.51 11.90 -0.03
CA GLU A 309 10.53 13.34 0.28
C GLU A 309 11.18 14.21 -0.80
N GLN A 310 11.91 13.64 -1.75
CA GLN A 310 12.48 14.43 -2.85
C GLN A 310 11.37 14.88 -3.82
N PRO A 311 11.33 16.16 -4.23
CA PRO A 311 10.37 16.64 -5.22
C PRO A 311 10.45 15.85 -6.53
N LEU A 312 9.32 15.71 -7.19
CA LEU A 312 9.22 15.07 -8.50
C LEU A 312 8.26 15.89 -9.35
N GLU A 313 8.78 16.45 -10.44
CA GLU A 313 8.00 17.31 -11.35
C GLU A 313 6.87 16.51 -12.00
N GLN A 314 5.77 17.21 -12.32
CA GLN A 314 4.55 16.62 -12.92
C GLN A 314 3.80 15.58 -12.08
N ALA A 315 4.36 15.15 -10.94
CA ALA A 315 3.68 14.20 -10.05
C ALA A 315 2.49 14.88 -9.38
N VAL A 316 1.29 14.36 -9.64
CA VAL A 316 0.04 14.77 -8.98
C VAL A 316 -0.54 13.67 -8.10
N PHE A 317 0.13 12.53 -8.09
CA PHE A 317 -0.07 11.43 -7.14
C PHE A 317 1.09 11.39 -6.16
N ARG A 318 0.82 11.07 -4.90
CA ARG A 318 1.83 10.98 -3.85
C ARG A 318 1.62 9.74 -2.99
N ALA A 319 2.69 8.97 -2.80
CA ALA A 319 2.72 7.97 -1.74
C ALA A 319 3.01 8.67 -0.41
N ALA A 320 2.16 8.44 0.59
CA ALA A 320 2.33 8.93 1.95
C ALA A 320 2.00 7.79 2.93
N ALA A 321 2.58 7.81 4.12
CA ALA A 321 2.37 6.73 5.10
C ALA A 321 2.61 5.33 4.52
N ILE A 322 3.75 5.13 3.85
CA ILE A 322 4.14 3.85 3.24
C ILE A 322 5.28 3.12 3.98
N GLY A 323 5.96 3.80 4.91
CA GLY A 323 7.07 3.23 5.67
C GLY A 323 6.60 2.43 6.90
N ARG A 324 7.51 1.62 7.47
CA ARG A 324 7.28 0.85 8.69
C ARG A 324 7.11 1.74 9.93
N LEU A 325 6.34 1.24 10.89
CA LEU A 325 6.34 1.73 12.28
C LEU A 325 7.58 1.19 13.01
N GLN A 326 8.77 1.71 12.71
CA GLN A 326 10.02 1.25 13.35
C GLN A 326 10.92 2.39 13.77
N ASP A 327 11.74 2.12 14.79
CA ASP A 327 12.94 2.89 15.08
C ASP A 327 14.19 2.17 14.54
N ALA A 328 15.34 2.84 14.52
CA ALA A 328 16.58 2.24 14.02
C ALA A 328 17.01 0.97 14.79
N ALA A 329 16.54 0.78 16.03
CA ALA A 329 16.86 -0.38 16.86
C ALA A 329 16.00 -1.62 16.55
N THR A 330 14.87 -1.44 15.86
CA THR A 330 13.88 -2.49 15.58
C THR A 330 13.73 -2.82 14.09
N ALA A 331 14.66 -2.35 13.24
CA ALA A 331 14.63 -2.50 11.78
C ALA A 331 14.38 -3.95 11.28
N PHE A 332 14.79 -4.97 12.05
CA PHE A 332 14.62 -6.40 11.72
C PHE A 332 13.61 -7.13 12.60
N SER A 333 12.89 -6.39 13.46
CA SER A 333 11.90 -6.94 14.37
C SER A 333 10.51 -6.96 13.73
N PHE A 334 9.79 -8.05 13.95
CA PHE A 334 8.34 -8.12 13.74
C PHE A 334 7.52 -7.62 14.93
N ALA A 335 8.18 -7.23 16.02
CA ALA A 335 7.50 -6.60 17.14
C ALA A 335 7.22 -5.13 16.79
N LEU A 336 6.01 -4.69 17.10
CA LEU A 336 5.67 -3.28 17.03
C LEU A 336 6.39 -2.50 18.13
N PRO A 337 6.85 -1.27 17.86
CA PRO A 337 7.45 -0.43 18.88
C PRO A 337 6.38 0.00 19.91
N ALA A 338 6.81 0.26 21.15
CA ALA A 338 5.89 0.61 22.24
C ALA A 338 5.06 1.88 21.96
N ASN A 339 5.57 2.78 21.13
CA ASN A 339 4.91 4.01 20.71
C ASN A 339 4.21 3.90 19.34
N ALA A 340 3.97 2.69 18.81
CA ALA A 340 3.37 2.48 17.49
C ALA A 340 2.08 3.29 17.25
N THR A 341 1.20 3.39 18.26
CA THR A 341 -0.04 4.18 18.17
C THR A 341 0.23 5.67 17.98
N ALA A 342 1.26 6.23 18.64
CA ALA A 342 1.62 7.63 18.47
C ALA A 342 2.23 7.89 17.09
N MET A 343 3.08 6.97 16.61
CA MET A 343 3.70 7.05 15.27
C MET A 343 2.66 7.05 14.14
N VAL A 344 1.52 6.37 14.32
CA VAL A 344 0.41 6.43 13.35
C VAL A 344 -0.12 7.85 13.17
N GLY A 345 -0.08 8.70 14.21
CA GLY A 345 -0.50 10.09 14.11
C GLY A 345 0.33 10.89 13.10
N ASP A 346 1.65 10.71 13.09
CA ASP A 346 2.54 11.37 12.12
C ASP A 346 2.27 10.90 10.69
N LEU A 347 2.00 9.60 10.51
CA LEU A 347 1.65 9.03 9.21
C LEU A 347 0.33 9.62 8.68
N VAL A 348 -0.69 9.74 9.53
CA VAL A 348 -1.96 10.39 9.17
C VAL A 348 -1.73 11.84 8.80
N GLY A 349 -0.97 12.59 9.59
CA GLY A 349 -0.63 13.99 9.29
C GLY A 349 0.05 14.16 7.93
N ALA A 350 0.93 13.23 7.53
CA ALA A 350 1.54 13.23 6.20
C ALA A 350 0.51 13.01 5.07
N VAL A 351 -0.48 12.13 5.26
CA VAL A 351 -1.56 11.89 4.30
C VAL A 351 -2.47 13.11 4.19
N GLU A 352 -2.87 13.68 5.32
CA GLU A 352 -3.73 14.87 5.36
C GLU A 352 -3.06 16.08 4.72
N SER A 353 -1.76 16.29 5.01
CA SER A 353 -0.97 17.35 4.36
C SER A 353 -0.93 17.17 2.85
N ALA A 354 -0.60 15.96 2.37
CA ALA A 354 -0.55 15.68 0.94
C ALA A 354 -1.91 15.89 0.26
N THR A 355 -3.00 15.48 0.91
CA THR A 355 -4.36 15.67 0.40
C THR A 355 -4.74 17.15 0.37
N ALA A 356 -4.37 17.93 1.38
CA ALA A 356 -4.59 19.38 1.44
C ALA A 356 -3.78 20.15 0.39
N GLU A 357 -2.62 19.63 -0.01
CA GLU A 357 -1.82 20.08 -1.15
C GLU A 357 -2.42 19.67 -2.51
N GLY A 358 -3.56 18.97 -2.54
CA GLY A 358 -4.28 18.59 -3.76
C GLY A 358 -3.80 17.28 -4.42
N TYR A 359 -2.84 16.57 -3.82
CA TYR A 359 -2.39 15.28 -4.36
C TYR A 359 -3.50 14.23 -4.22
N LEU A 360 -3.52 13.30 -5.19
CA LEU A 360 -4.20 12.01 -5.01
C LEU A 360 -3.25 11.06 -4.27
N VAL A 361 -3.63 10.65 -3.07
CA VAL A 361 -2.74 9.98 -2.13
C VAL A 361 -2.96 8.48 -2.10
N ARG A 362 -1.87 7.72 -2.22
CA ARG A 362 -1.79 6.30 -1.85
C ARG A 362 -1.13 6.16 -0.50
N ALA A 363 -1.74 5.39 0.40
CA ALA A 363 -1.23 5.15 1.74
C ALA A 363 -1.37 3.69 2.16
N ARG A 364 -0.40 3.17 2.93
CA ARG A 364 -0.39 1.78 3.39
C ARG A 364 -1.14 1.64 4.72
N ALA A 365 -2.08 0.69 4.78
CA ALA A 365 -2.80 0.31 6.01
C ALA A 365 -1.96 -0.59 6.95
N ASP A 366 -0.95 -1.23 6.39
CA ASP A 366 0.05 -2.12 7.01
C ASP A 366 1.31 -2.16 6.15
N VAL A 367 2.45 -2.50 6.74
CA VAL A 367 3.74 -2.59 6.02
C VAL A 367 4.48 -3.86 6.41
N ASP A 368 5.01 -4.55 5.40
CA ASP A 368 5.88 -5.72 5.52
C ASP A 368 5.30 -6.82 6.41
N THR A 369 3.98 -6.97 6.38
CA THR A 369 3.18 -7.92 7.17
C THR A 369 3.24 -7.74 8.68
N VAL A 370 3.99 -6.75 9.19
CA VAL A 370 4.27 -6.59 10.63
C VAL A 370 2.99 -6.26 11.40
N GLU A 371 2.31 -5.17 11.03
CA GLU A 371 1.06 -4.77 11.69
C GLU A 371 -0.02 -5.85 11.55
N ALA A 372 -0.13 -6.47 10.36
CA ALA A 372 -1.11 -7.50 10.08
C ALA A 372 -0.93 -8.73 10.98
N ARG A 373 0.29 -9.28 11.06
CA ARG A 373 0.62 -10.44 11.91
C ARG A 373 0.47 -10.14 13.39
N ALA A 374 0.73 -8.90 13.81
CA ALA A 374 0.48 -8.45 15.18
C ALA A 374 -1.00 -8.21 15.49
N GLY A 375 -1.90 -8.28 14.49
CA GLY A 375 -3.31 -7.93 14.65
C GLY A 375 -3.53 -6.45 14.95
N PHE A 376 -2.58 -5.58 14.60
CA PHE A 376 -2.60 -4.16 14.92
C PHE A 376 -3.38 -3.37 13.89
N VAL A 377 -4.61 -3.01 14.26
CA VAL A 377 -5.57 -2.35 13.37
C VAL A 377 -5.52 -0.82 13.39
N VAL A 378 -4.76 -0.22 14.30
CA VAL A 378 -4.79 1.24 14.51
C VAL A 378 -4.36 2.00 13.26
N ARG A 379 -3.27 1.57 12.58
CA ARG A 379 -2.83 2.16 11.31
C ARG A 379 -3.90 2.03 10.22
N ARG A 380 -4.47 0.83 10.08
CA ARG A 380 -5.54 0.53 9.11
C ARG A 380 -6.70 1.50 9.27
N ASP A 381 -7.26 1.57 10.48
CA ASP A 381 -8.46 2.35 10.77
C ASP A 381 -8.18 3.86 10.59
N ALA A 382 -6.98 4.31 10.98
CA ALA A 382 -6.56 5.69 10.82
C ALA A 382 -6.35 6.08 9.34
N ILE A 383 -5.72 5.22 8.52
CA ILE A 383 -5.50 5.48 7.09
C ILE A 383 -6.80 5.38 6.28
N LEU A 384 -7.73 4.50 6.64
CA LEU A 384 -9.08 4.49 6.05
C LEU A 384 -9.80 5.84 6.29
N ALA A 385 -9.59 6.44 7.46
CA ALA A 385 -10.20 7.70 7.86
C ALA A 385 -9.48 8.96 7.37
N SER A 386 -8.19 8.88 7.00
CA SER A 386 -7.33 10.05 6.74
C SER A 386 -7.60 10.78 5.43
N GLY A 387 -8.41 10.21 4.53
CA GLY A 387 -8.72 10.80 3.23
C GLY A 387 -7.82 10.36 2.08
N ALA A 388 -6.95 9.36 2.28
CA ALA A 388 -6.23 8.75 1.17
C ALA A 388 -7.20 8.15 0.12
N GLN A 389 -6.97 8.42 -1.16
CA GLN A 389 -7.77 7.89 -2.27
C GLN A 389 -7.45 6.42 -2.57
N VAL A 390 -6.23 5.96 -2.27
CA VAL A 390 -5.87 4.54 -2.36
C VAL A 390 -5.38 4.07 -1.00
N VAL A 391 -6.09 3.14 -0.39
CA VAL A 391 -5.66 2.46 0.83
C VAL A 391 -5.07 1.11 0.43
N ALA A 392 -3.74 1.03 0.44
CA ALA A 392 -2.98 -0.15 0.02
C ALA A 392 -2.70 -1.09 1.18
N SER A 393 -2.77 -2.40 0.95
CA SER A 393 -2.50 -3.43 1.97
C SER A 393 -2.04 -4.74 1.31
N ASP A 394 -1.23 -5.52 2.01
CA ASP A 394 -0.93 -6.90 1.60
C ASP A 394 -2.11 -7.86 1.95
N TYR A 395 -3.09 -7.39 2.74
CA TYR A 395 -4.18 -8.17 3.35
C TYR A 395 -5.57 -7.54 3.07
N VAL A 396 -5.81 -7.13 1.83
CA VAL A 396 -7.13 -6.63 1.39
C VAL A 396 -8.24 -7.68 1.40
N LEU A 397 -7.88 -8.96 1.41
CA LEU A 397 -8.83 -10.08 1.49
C LEU A 397 -8.63 -10.84 2.80
N PRO A 398 -9.73 -11.25 3.48
CA PRO A 398 -9.62 -12.03 4.70
C PRO A 398 -8.98 -13.38 4.39
N ALA A 399 -8.13 -13.87 5.28
CA ALA A 399 -7.32 -15.06 5.03
C ALA A 399 -8.14 -16.30 4.66
N VAL A 400 -9.31 -16.47 5.29
CA VAL A 400 -10.25 -17.56 4.99
C VAL A 400 -10.77 -17.55 3.55
N ALA A 401 -10.83 -16.38 2.89
CA ALA A 401 -11.24 -16.27 1.49
C ALA A 401 -10.08 -16.55 0.54
N VAL A 402 -8.85 -16.35 0.99
CA VAL A 402 -7.63 -16.53 0.20
C VAL A 402 -7.15 -17.97 0.26
N GLU A 403 -7.13 -18.59 1.45
CA GLU A 403 -6.61 -19.95 1.70
C GLU A 403 -7.09 -21.02 0.69
N PRO A 404 -8.39 -21.13 0.34
CA PRO A 404 -8.85 -22.12 -0.65
C PRO A 404 -8.37 -21.84 -2.08
N LEU A 405 -7.96 -20.60 -2.37
CA LEU A 405 -7.49 -20.12 -3.67
C LEU A 405 -5.96 -20.23 -3.81
N LEU A 406 -5.28 -20.64 -2.73
CA LEU A 406 -3.85 -20.88 -2.70
C LEU A 406 -3.53 -22.33 -3.13
N ALA A 407 -2.33 -22.54 -3.67
CA ALA A 407 -1.88 -23.88 -4.04
C ALA A 407 -1.68 -24.74 -2.77
N SER A 408 -1.87 -26.05 -2.85
CA SER A 408 -1.65 -26.93 -1.70
C SER A 408 -0.21 -26.79 -1.17
N GLY A 409 -0.07 -26.40 0.11
CA GLY A 409 1.23 -26.20 0.77
C GLY A 409 1.73 -24.75 0.82
N THR A 410 1.08 -23.80 0.14
CA THR A 410 1.30 -22.37 0.42
C THR A 410 0.43 -21.96 1.60
N GLN A 411 1.03 -21.49 2.68
CA GLN A 411 0.29 -20.89 3.79
C GLN A 411 0.23 -19.39 3.56
N GLN A 412 -0.94 -18.78 3.73
CA GLN A 412 -0.94 -17.38 4.08
C GLN A 412 -0.43 -17.32 5.51
N ALA A 413 0.61 -16.53 5.76
CA ALA A 413 1.10 -16.44 7.11
C ALA A 413 0.13 -15.58 7.94
N ALA A 414 -0.90 -16.23 8.43
CA ALA A 414 -2.02 -15.63 9.12
C ALA A 414 -2.23 -16.36 10.44
N SER A 415 -1.71 -15.79 11.52
CA SER A 415 -2.24 -16.05 12.86
C SER A 415 -3.30 -15.02 13.28
N SER A 416 -3.59 -14.02 12.45
CA SER A 416 -4.50 -12.91 12.78
C SER A 416 -5.72 -12.87 11.85
N ASN A 417 -6.84 -12.38 12.38
CA ASN A 417 -8.04 -12.03 11.61
C ASN A 417 -7.91 -10.67 10.91
N TYR A 418 -6.68 -10.22 10.63
CA TYR A 418 -6.44 -8.92 10.03
C TYR A 418 -6.90 -8.94 8.57
N SER A 419 -7.68 -7.93 8.20
CA SER A 419 -8.00 -7.60 6.81
C SER A 419 -8.36 -6.14 6.70
N VAL A 420 -8.24 -5.60 5.49
CA VAL A 420 -8.60 -4.22 5.15
C VAL A 420 -9.79 -4.21 4.23
N GLN A 421 -10.89 -3.62 4.67
CA GLN A 421 -12.12 -3.50 3.90
C GLN A 421 -12.63 -2.06 3.99
N LEU A 422 -13.26 -1.59 2.90
CA LEU A 422 -14.02 -0.35 2.96
C LEU A 422 -15.36 -0.57 3.67
N PRO A 423 -15.95 0.48 4.26
CA PRO A 423 -17.29 0.41 4.84
C PRO A 423 -18.31 -0.23 3.87
N GLY A 424 -19.09 -1.18 4.38
CA GLY A 424 -20.09 -1.92 3.61
C GLY A 424 -19.51 -3.00 2.69
N GLY A 425 -18.20 -3.25 2.70
CA GLY A 425 -17.56 -4.25 1.84
C GLY A 425 -17.62 -3.89 0.35
N LEU A 426 -17.83 -2.61 0.02
CA LEU A 426 -17.98 -2.15 -1.35
C LEU A 426 -16.62 -1.82 -1.99
N PRO A 427 -16.49 -1.90 -3.33
CA PRO A 427 -15.24 -1.60 -4.04
C PRO A 427 -14.75 -0.15 -3.95
N GLY A 428 -15.62 0.78 -3.54
CA GLY A 428 -15.27 2.18 -3.42
C GLY A 428 -16.11 2.95 -2.40
N ARG A 429 -15.57 4.09 -1.98
CA ARG A 429 -16.19 5.00 -1.02
C ARG A 429 -16.01 6.46 -1.44
N CYS A 430 -17.00 7.31 -1.16
CA CYS A 430 -16.86 8.76 -1.29
C CYS A 430 -16.03 9.36 -0.15
N LEU A 431 -15.04 10.18 -0.52
CA LEU A 431 -14.36 11.14 0.35
C LEU A 431 -15.09 12.49 0.26
N ARG A 432 -16.27 12.62 0.88
CA ARG A 432 -16.88 13.95 1.05
C ARG A 432 -16.37 14.60 2.34
N PRO A 433 -16.09 15.92 2.34
CA PRO A 433 -15.84 16.64 3.56
C PRO A 433 -17.02 16.49 4.52
N SER A 434 -16.74 16.21 5.79
CA SER A 434 -17.68 16.30 6.90
C SER A 434 -18.20 17.73 7.03
N GLY A 435 -19.28 18.06 6.30
CA GLY A 435 -19.85 19.42 6.32
C GLY A 435 -20.79 19.79 5.17
N SER A 436 -20.85 19.02 4.08
CA SER A 436 -21.81 19.27 2.99
C SER A 436 -23.19 18.66 3.28
N SER A 437 -23.79 19.00 4.43
CA SER A 437 -25.24 18.93 4.58
C SER A 437 -25.83 20.15 3.88
N SER A 438 -26.13 20.05 2.59
CA SER A 438 -27.04 21.01 1.95
C SER A 438 -28.37 20.94 2.71
N GLY A 439 -28.75 22.05 3.33
CA GLY A 439 -29.82 22.15 4.31
C GLY A 439 -31.13 21.49 3.87
N GLY A 440 -31.66 20.68 4.79
CA GLY A 440 -32.98 20.10 4.76
C GLY A 440 -33.32 19.65 6.17
N SER A 441 -33.61 20.61 7.05
CA SER A 441 -34.18 20.36 8.37
C SER A 441 -35.56 19.70 8.19
N SER A 442 -35.61 18.39 8.29
CA SER A 442 -36.80 17.64 8.68
C SER A 442 -36.33 16.37 9.35
N GLY A 443 -36.51 16.31 10.68
CA GLY A 443 -36.03 15.22 11.52
C GLY A 443 -36.52 13.86 11.06
N MET A 444 -35.57 12.95 10.89
CA MET A 444 -35.78 11.50 10.90
C MET A 444 -34.61 10.90 11.70
N SER A 445 -34.94 10.23 12.80
CA SER A 445 -34.02 9.35 13.51
C SER A 445 -33.74 8.12 12.65
N GLY A 446 -32.48 7.81 12.37
CA GLY A 446 -32.08 6.56 11.72
C GLY A 446 -30.60 6.54 11.35
N SER A 447 -29.84 5.64 12.00
CA SER A 447 -28.38 5.46 11.88
C SER A 447 -27.97 4.59 10.69
N SER A 448 -28.30 5.01 9.46
CA SER A 448 -27.97 4.22 8.25
C SER A 448 -27.39 5.13 7.18
N GLY A 449 -26.13 4.91 6.80
CA GLY A 449 -25.49 5.63 5.69
C GLY A 449 -26.13 5.29 4.34
N ASP A 450 -26.23 6.28 3.46
CA ASP A 450 -26.78 6.08 2.11
C ASP A 450 -25.80 5.28 1.24
N VAL A 451 -26.23 4.09 0.79
CA VAL A 451 -25.59 3.37 -0.31
C VAL A 451 -26.04 4.04 -1.61
N LEU A 452 -25.12 4.65 -2.34
CA LEU A 452 -25.40 5.16 -3.68
C LEU A 452 -25.18 4.00 -4.67
N GLU A 453 -26.25 3.31 -5.08
CA GLU A 453 -26.15 2.43 -6.24
C GLU A 453 -26.02 3.29 -7.50
N MET A 454 -24.84 3.21 -8.11
CA MET A 454 -24.63 3.75 -9.43
C MET A 454 -25.22 2.77 -10.45
N TYR A 455 -26.45 3.06 -10.88
CA TYR A 455 -27.23 2.32 -11.87
C TYR A 455 -27.73 0.93 -11.44
N GLY A 456 -29.05 0.81 -11.35
CA GLY A 456 -29.75 -0.45 -11.53
C GLY A 456 -29.61 -0.92 -12.97
N ALA A 457 -28.68 -1.83 -13.22
CA ALA A 457 -28.84 -2.85 -14.23
C ALA A 457 -29.26 -4.12 -13.50
N SER A 458 -30.34 -4.74 -13.96
CA SER A 458 -30.86 -6.01 -13.46
C SER A 458 -29.76 -7.09 -13.45
N GLY A 459 -29.04 -7.23 -12.33
CA GLY A 459 -27.98 -8.23 -12.17
C GLY A 459 -26.82 -7.83 -11.24
N GLY A 460 -27.07 -7.55 -9.95
CA GLY A 460 -26.04 -7.61 -8.89
C GLY A 460 -25.01 -6.45 -8.85
N SER A 461 -24.88 -5.83 -7.69
CA SER A 461 -24.14 -4.60 -7.39
C SER A 461 -22.60 -4.75 -7.29
N GLN A 462 -21.90 -5.18 -8.34
CA GLN A 462 -20.45 -5.42 -8.25
C GLN A 462 -19.54 -4.17 -8.22
N ASP A 463 -20.08 -2.97 -8.47
CA ASP A 463 -19.30 -1.70 -8.49
C ASP A 463 -20.04 -0.51 -7.85
N ALA A 464 -20.83 -0.79 -6.80
CA ALA A 464 -21.46 0.24 -5.98
C ALA A 464 -20.42 0.98 -5.11
N ILE A 465 -20.77 2.20 -4.68
CA ILE A 465 -19.92 3.02 -3.81
C ILE A 465 -20.68 3.42 -2.54
N PHE A 466 -19.98 3.41 -1.41
CA PHE A 466 -20.53 3.89 -0.13
C PHE A 466 -20.26 5.38 0.05
N CYS A 467 -21.28 6.20 0.34
CA CYS A 467 -21.10 7.65 0.51
C CYS A 467 -21.65 8.19 1.84
N GLY A 468 -21.73 7.31 2.85
CA GLY A 468 -22.08 7.67 4.21
C GLY A 468 -20.88 8.04 5.11
N PRO A 469 -21.14 8.38 6.39
CA PRO A 469 -20.10 8.71 7.36
C PRO A 469 -19.17 7.52 7.66
N LEU A 470 -17.92 7.82 8.04
CA LEU A 470 -16.88 6.82 8.35
C LEU A 470 -17.24 5.88 9.50
N TYR A 471 -18.01 6.39 10.47
CA TYR A 471 -18.42 5.65 11.67
C TYR A 471 -19.86 6.05 12.03
N VAL A 472 -20.69 5.04 12.30
CA VAL A 472 -21.88 5.22 13.14
C VAL A 472 -21.38 5.17 14.58
N ASP A 473 -21.63 6.24 15.33
CA ASP A 473 -21.26 6.32 16.74
C ASP A 473 -21.97 5.17 17.49
N ALA A 474 -21.19 4.20 17.97
CA ALA A 474 -21.69 3.04 18.72
C ALA A 474 -22.31 3.42 20.09
N SER A 475 -22.35 4.70 20.42
CA SER A 475 -23.01 5.26 21.61
C SER A 475 -24.53 5.33 21.48
N THR A 476 -25.11 5.08 20.30
CA THR A 476 -26.57 5.23 20.07
C THR A 476 -27.39 3.94 20.17
N GLU A 477 -26.77 2.76 20.30
CA GLU A 477 -27.50 1.49 20.50
C GLU A 477 -27.80 1.15 21.97
N ALA A 478 -27.33 1.96 22.93
CA ALA A 478 -27.52 1.68 24.36
C ALA A 478 -28.81 2.26 24.99
N GLU A 479 -29.58 3.10 24.30
CA GLU A 479 -30.80 3.73 24.87
C GLU A 479 -32.13 3.12 24.40
N GLY A 480 -32.10 1.90 23.82
CA GLY A 480 -33.31 1.22 23.34
C GLY A 480 -33.86 0.10 24.24
N ALA A 481 -33.14 -0.31 25.28
CA ALA A 481 -33.51 -1.46 26.10
C ALA A 481 -33.66 -1.10 27.59
N SER A 482 -34.68 -0.29 27.92
CA SER A 482 -35.19 -0.21 29.29
C SER A 482 -36.69 -0.50 29.30
N GLY A 483 -37.02 -1.73 29.71
CA GLY A 483 -38.41 -2.18 29.80
C GLY A 483 -38.55 -3.61 30.29
N ALA A 484 -38.74 -3.74 31.60
CA ALA A 484 -39.36 -4.85 32.34
C ALA A 484 -38.48 -6.04 32.83
N GLU A 485 -38.40 -6.08 34.18
CA GLU A 485 -38.31 -7.27 35.08
C GLU A 485 -36.98 -8.05 35.10
N GLY A 486 -36.28 -8.32 36.21
CA GLY A 486 -36.49 -8.22 37.65
C GLY A 486 -35.70 -9.36 38.32
N GLY A 487 -34.81 -9.08 39.29
CA GLY A 487 -34.28 -10.12 40.20
C GLY A 487 -32.77 -10.14 40.52
N THR A 488 -32.45 -9.62 41.71
CA THR A 488 -31.45 -10.10 42.71
C THR A 488 -29.95 -10.20 42.39
N ALA A 489 -29.23 -9.18 42.88
CA ALA A 489 -28.10 -9.19 43.82
C ALA A 489 -26.98 -10.28 43.74
N GLY A 490 -25.74 -9.79 43.59
CA GLY A 490 -24.50 -10.54 43.87
C GLY A 490 -23.26 -9.66 43.71
N SER A 491 -22.89 -8.95 44.78
CA SER A 491 -21.73 -8.05 44.91
C SER A 491 -20.38 -8.77 44.94
N GLN A 492 -19.38 -8.30 44.17
CA GLN A 492 -17.97 -8.35 44.57
C GLN A 492 -17.20 -7.10 44.11
N GLN A 493 -16.55 -6.46 45.09
CA GLN A 493 -15.76 -5.23 45.02
C GLN A 493 -14.35 -5.48 44.48
N ALA A 494 -13.82 -4.50 43.73
CA ALA A 494 -12.39 -4.33 43.46
C ALA A 494 -11.74 -3.43 44.55
N PRO A 495 -10.45 -3.64 44.92
CA PRO A 495 -9.74 -2.80 45.89
C PRO A 495 -9.06 -1.58 45.23
N PRO A 496 -8.65 -0.56 46.03
CA PRO A 496 -8.51 0.82 45.57
C PRO A 496 -7.10 1.24 45.12
N VAL A 497 -7.10 2.33 44.36
CA VAL A 497 -5.98 3.16 43.90
C VAL A 497 -5.35 3.91 45.09
N VAL A 498 -4.01 4.01 45.10
CA VAL A 498 -3.25 4.87 46.01
C VAL A 498 -2.65 6.03 45.20
N GLU A 499 -3.12 7.25 45.50
CA GLU A 499 -2.49 8.52 45.13
C GLU A 499 -1.26 8.80 46.01
N ALA A 500 -0.25 9.44 45.42
CA ALA A 500 0.69 10.29 46.16
C ALA A 500 1.11 11.48 45.29
N ALA A 501 0.63 12.67 45.67
CA ALA A 501 1.23 13.98 45.42
C ALA A 501 2.52 14.12 46.27
N ALA A 502 3.44 15.07 46.15
CA ALA A 502 3.61 16.33 45.43
C ALA A 502 5.13 16.64 45.41
N ASP A 503 5.62 17.48 44.50
CA ASP A 503 6.09 18.84 44.84
C ASP A 503 6.92 19.48 43.70
N SER A 504 6.58 20.75 43.43
CA SER A 504 7.37 21.72 42.65
C SER A 504 8.16 22.64 43.61
N PRO A 505 9.19 23.37 43.12
CA PRO A 505 8.98 24.78 42.71
C PRO A 505 9.75 25.15 41.41
N GLY A 506 9.23 25.98 40.47
CA GLY A 506 9.16 27.46 40.47
C GLY A 506 10.57 28.11 40.36
N SER A 507 10.93 29.07 39.48
CA SER A 507 10.34 29.85 38.39
C SER A 507 11.46 30.71 37.72
N ALA A 508 11.13 31.43 36.63
CA ALA A 508 11.90 32.46 35.88
C ALA A 508 12.92 31.92 34.85
N GLY A 509 13.00 32.38 33.59
CA GLY A 509 12.55 33.60 32.94
C GLY A 509 13.74 34.18 32.16
N GLY A 510 13.65 34.36 30.84
CA GLY A 510 14.69 35.09 30.10
C GLY A 510 14.95 34.64 28.66
N THR A 511 14.58 35.51 27.73
CA THR A 511 14.84 35.54 26.29
C THR A 511 16.33 35.60 25.91
N ALA A 512 16.67 35.04 24.73
CA ALA A 512 17.33 35.71 23.59
C ALA A 512 18.46 34.90 22.90
N ALA A 513 18.32 34.84 21.56
CA ALA A 513 19.33 34.98 20.51
C ALA A 513 20.55 34.03 20.42
N ALA A 514 20.63 33.35 19.27
CA ALA A 514 21.87 32.83 18.68
C ALA A 514 22.88 33.96 18.41
N PRO A 515 24.19 33.64 18.28
CA PRO A 515 24.71 33.40 16.93
C PRO A 515 25.86 32.36 16.84
N GLN A 516 26.06 31.78 15.64
CA GLN A 516 27.33 31.20 15.22
C GLN A 516 28.40 32.30 14.97
N PRO A 517 29.71 32.01 15.03
CA PRO A 517 30.44 31.64 13.80
C PRO A 517 31.56 30.58 13.96
N GLN A 518 31.99 30.04 12.81
CA GLN A 518 33.09 29.09 12.56
C GLN A 518 34.53 29.72 12.70
N PRO A 519 35.62 29.16 12.12
CA PRO A 519 36.46 28.03 12.57
C PRO A 519 37.97 28.42 12.69
N GLY A 520 38.82 27.58 13.30
CA GLY A 520 40.27 27.86 13.29
C GLY A 520 41.21 26.85 13.98
N GLN A 521 41.88 26.05 13.14
CA GLN A 521 43.27 25.55 13.20
C GLN A 521 43.95 25.04 14.50
N GLN A 522 44.35 23.76 14.43
CA GLN A 522 45.66 23.14 14.71
C GLN A 522 46.61 23.76 15.76
N SER A 523 47.00 22.96 16.76
CA SER A 523 48.40 22.50 16.93
C SER A 523 48.56 21.54 18.12
N ALA A 524 49.60 20.70 18.03
CA ALA A 524 49.92 19.54 18.85
C ALA A 524 50.58 19.88 20.21
N GLY A 525 50.51 18.95 21.18
CA GLY A 525 51.40 18.98 22.35
C GLY A 525 51.01 18.15 23.58
N ALA A 526 51.35 16.85 23.56
CA ALA A 526 51.86 15.99 24.65
C ALA A 526 51.22 15.92 26.07
N SER A 527 50.76 14.68 26.36
CA SER A 527 51.09 13.78 27.49
C SER A 527 50.43 13.87 28.88
N SER A 528 50.13 12.65 29.38
CA SER A 528 49.75 12.19 30.74
C SER A 528 48.24 12.27 31.05
N GLY A 529 47.55 11.25 31.56
CA GLY A 529 47.82 9.86 31.92
C GLY A 529 46.57 9.35 32.68
N GLY A 530 46.07 8.14 32.40
CA GLY A 530 45.02 7.53 33.24
C GLY A 530 43.95 6.68 32.56
N VAL A 531 44.09 5.35 32.73
CA VAL A 531 43.04 4.31 32.75
C VAL A 531 42.31 3.98 31.43
N ARG A 532 42.88 3.04 30.66
CA ARG A 532 42.15 2.25 29.66
C ARG A 532 41.49 1.04 30.33
N ARG A 533 40.17 0.90 30.23
CA ARG A 533 39.50 -0.41 30.24
C ARG A 533 39.59 -0.96 28.81
N SER A 534 40.28 -2.08 28.65
CA SER A 534 40.40 -2.81 27.39
C SER A 534 39.06 -3.47 27.02
N LEU A 535 38.52 -3.13 25.85
CA LEU A 535 37.49 -3.92 25.15
C LEU A 535 38.10 -5.24 24.65
N PRO A 536 37.33 -6.33 24.55
CA PRO A 536 37.85 -7.60 24.06
C PRO A 536 38.18 -7.50 22.56
N THR A 537 39.27 -8.12 22.13
CA THR A 537 39.60 -8.26 20.71
C THR A 537 38.73 -9.33 20.07
N ALA A 538 38.47 -9.20 18.76
CA ALA A 538 37.62 -10.10 17.96
C ALA A 538 37.95 -11.61 18.10
N ALA A 539 39.19 -11.96 18.47
CA ALA A 539 39.59 -13.34 18.75
C ALA A 539 38.90 -13.96 19.98
N SER A 540 38.51 -13.15 20.97
CA SER A 540 37.83 -13.63 22.19
C SER A 540 36.33 -13.86 22.02
N LEU A 541 35.70 -13.22 21.02
CA LEU A 541 34.32 -13.49 20.62
C LEU A 541 34.21 -14.79 19.78
N ALA A 542 35.23 -15.11 18.98
CA ALA A 542 35.29 -16.35 18.22
C ALA A 542 35.43 -17.61 19.12
N ALA A 543 36.12 -17.49 20.26
CA ALA A 543 36.26 -18.60 21.21
C ALA A 543 34.96 -18.91 21.99
N ALA A 544 34.12 -17.90 22.23
CA ALA A 544 32.82 -18.09 22.90
C ALA A 544 31.77 -18.76 21.98
N ALA A 545 31.83 -18.50 20.66
CA ALA A 545 30.97 -19.13 19.66
C ALA A 545 31.35 -20.60 19.38
N ALA A 546 32.65 -20.94 19.44
CA ALA A 546 33.10 -22.34 19.27
C ALA A 546 32.71 -23.24 20.46
N ALA A 547 32.64 -22.69 21.69
CA ALA A 547 32.25 -23.44 22.88
C ALA A 547 30.74 -23.78 22.92
N THR A 548 29.89 -22.97 22.28
CA THR A 548 28.44 -23.22 22.18
C THR A 548 28.10 -24.24 21.08
N LEU A 549 28.90 -24.33 20.01
CA LEU A 549 28.74 -25.37 18.99
C LEU A 549 29.11 -26.78 19.48
N ALA A 550 30.10 -26.89 20.38
CA ALA A 550 30.51 -28.19 20.95
C ALA A 550 29.47 -28.77 21.94
N ALA A 551 28.68 -27.93 22.60
CA ALA A 551 27.63 -28.38 23.51
C ALA A 551 26.37 -28.90 22.79
N ALA A 552 26.09 -28.42 21.57
CA ALA A 552 24.95 -28.85 20.77
C ALA A 552 25.16 -30.21 20.06
N VAL A 553 26.41 -30.62 19.83
CA VAL A 553 26.76 -31.90 19.17
C VAL A 553 26.80 -33.08 20.16
N MET A 554 26.71 -32.85 21.48
CA MET A 554 26.70 -33.91 22.50
C MET A 554 25.32 -34.31 23.05
N CYS A 555 24.21 -33.82 22.49
CA CYS A 555 22.85 -34.23 22.89
C CYS A 555 22.05 -34.98 21.80
N VAL A 556 22.70 -35.42 20.72
CA VAL A 556 22.15 -36.42 19.80
C VAL A 556 23.21 -37.48 19.53
N ALA A 557 23.34 -38.40 20.49
CA ALA A 557 23.92 -39.73 20.33
C ALA A 557 23.20 -40.69 21.28
#